data_AF-A0A973H3K8-F1
#
_entry.id   AF-A0A973H3K8-F1
#
_cell.length_a   1.000
_cell.length_b   1.000
_cell.length_c   1.000
_cell.angle_alpha   90.00
_cell.angle_beta   90.00
_cell.angle_gamma   90.00
#
_symmetry.space_group_name_H-M   'P 1'
#
loop_
_entity.id
_entity.type
_entity.pdbx_description
1 polymer ?
#
loop_
_entity_poly.entity_id
_entity_poly.type
_entity_poly.pdbx_seq_one_letter_code
_entity_poly.pdbx_strand_id
1 'polypeptide(L)' 'PDAVTVALAGLTGYFVHRGLQPPPPGLPTVRAFQRAQGEAALEWLRKRL' A
#
# COMPACT_ATOMS: atom_id res chain seq x y z
N PRO A 1 -11.51 15.86 -7.62
CA PRO A 1 -10.05 15.78 -7.34
C PRO A 1 -9.76 15.14 -5.97
N ASP A 2 -10.43 15.63 -4.92
CA ASP A 2 -10.20 15.19 -3.53
C ASP A 2 -10.61 13.74 -3.28
N ALA A 3 -11.74 13.30 -3.84
CA ALA A 3 -12.18 11.90 -3.75
C ALA A 3 -11.12 10.91 -4.27
N VAL A 4 -10.38 11.28 -5.32
CA VAL A 4 -9.25 10.48 -5.84
C VAL A 4 -8.11 10.44 -4.84
N THR A 5 -7.78 11.56 -4.20
CA THR A 5 -6.76 11.63 -3.14
C THR A 5 -7.12 10.77 -1.95
N VAL A 6 -8.38 10.84 -1.49
CA VAL A 6 -8.88 10.02 -0.38
C VAL A 6 -8.78 8.54 -0.72
N ALA A 7 -9.23 8.13 -1.91
CA ALA A 7 -9.16 6.74 -2.34
C ALA A 7 -7.72 6.22 -2.40
N LEU A 8 -6.80 7.00 -2.97
CA LEU A 8 -5.39 6.63 -3.08
C LEU A 8 -4.67 6.60 -1.73
N ALA A 9 -5.00 7.53 -0.82
CA ALA A 9 -4.49 7.51 0.55
C ALA A 9 -4.96 6.26 1.30
N GLY A 10 -6.26 5.91 1.17
CA GLY A 10 -6.81 4.69 1.75
C GLY A 10 -6.15 3.41 1.21
N LEU A 11 -5.97 3.33 -0.11
CA LEU A 11 -5.31 2.19 -0.76
C LEU A 11 -3.83 2.06 -0.35
N THR A 12 -3.13 3.19 -0.24
CA THR A 12 -1.75 3.24 0.23
C THR A 12 -1.65 2.72 1.67
N GLY A 13 -2.53 3.20 2.57
CA GLY A 13 -2.60 2.73 3.95
C GLY A 13 -2.90 1.24 4.05
N TYR A 14 -3.80 0.72 3.20
CA TYR A 14 -4.08 -0.70 3.11
C TYR A 14 -2.81 -1.51 2.78
N PHE A 15 -2.05 -1.14 1.74
CA PHE A 15 -0.86 -1.89 1.35
C PHE A 15 0.25 -1.83 2.41
N VAL A 16 0.50 -0.66 2.99
CA VAL A 16 1.47 -0.49 4.09
C VAL A 16 1.07 -1.38 5.27
N HIS A 17 -0.18 -1.33 5.71
CA HIS A 17 -0.64 -2.12 6.84
C HIS A 17 -0.57 -3.63 6.55
N ARG A 18 -1.06 -4.07 5.39
CA ARG A 18 -1.07 -5.49 5.02
C ARG A 18 0.34 -6.05 4.86
N GLY A 19 1.27 -5.27 4.32
CA GLY A 19 2.67 -5.66 4.17
C GLY A 19 3.34 -5.98 5.50
N LEU A 20 2.96 -5.32 6.60
CA LEU A 20 3.52 -5.55 7.94
C LEU A 20 3.03 -6.85 8.60
N GLN A 21 1.95 -7.45 8.10
CA GLN A 21 1.37 -8.66 8.66
C GLN A 21 2.14 -9.92 8.26
N PRO A 22 2.02 -11.03 9.00
CA PRO A 22 2.55 -12.33 8.60
C PRO A 22 2.01 -12.79 7.23
N PRO A 23 2.82 -13.51 6.44
CA PRO A 23 2.36 -14.06 5.17
C PRO A 23 1.28 -15.13 5.41
N PRO A 24 0.19 -15.14 4.60
CA PRO A 24 -0.83 -16.18 4.71
C PRO A 24 -0.31 -17.52 4.12
N PRO A 25 -0.85 -18.66 4.58
CA PRO A 25 -0.53 -19.97 4.01
C PRO A 25 -0.78 -20.01 2.50
N GLY A 26 0.13 -20.64 1.76
CA GLY A 26 0.03 -20.79 0.30
C GLY A 26 0.43 -19.56 -0.53
N LEU A 27 0.67 -18.39 0.10
CA LEU A 27 1.10 -17.16 -0.61
C LEU A 27 2.21 -16.42 0.17
N PRO A 28 3.41 -17.03 0.33
CA PRO A 28 4.47 -16.49 1.18
C PRO A 28 5.04 -15.14 0.70
N THR A 29 4.96 -14.86 -0.61
CA THR A 29 5.55 -13.66 -1.23
C THR A 29 4.60 -12.45 -1.26
N VAL A 30 3.31 -12.64 -0.97
CA VAL A 30 2.30 -11.57 -1.12
C VAL A 30 2.60 -10.35 -0.24
N ARG A 31 3.23 -10.56 0.92
CA ARG A 31 3.58 -9.47 1.85
C ARG A 31 4.70 -8.60 1.32
N ALA A 32 5.73 -9.21 0.73
CA ALA A 32 6.80 -8.45 0.08
C ALA A 32 6.24 -7.60 -1.06
N PHE A 33 5.33 -8.17 -1.86
CA PHE A 33 4.65 -7.42 -2.92
C PHE A 33 3.81 -6.26 -2.38
N GLN A 34 3.01 -6.50 -1.32
CA GLN A 34 2.20 -5.46 -0.68
C GLN A 34 3.06 -4.34 -0.05
N ARG A 35 4.22 -4.66 0.52
CA ARG A 35 5.17 -3.66 1.01
C ARG A 35 5.69 -2.78 -0.13
N ALA A 36 6.16 -3.38 -1.22
CA ALA A 36 6.65 -2.66 -2.37
C ALA A 36 5.57 -1.74 -2.99
N GLN A 37 4.32 -2.22 -3.07
CA GLN A 37 3.19 -1.41 -3.52
C GLN A 37 2.92 -0.24 -2.58
N GLY A 38 2.96 -0.47 -1.27
CA GLY A 38 2.77 0.57 -0.25
C GLY A 38 3.85 1.64 -0.30
N GLU A 39 5.12 1.24 -0.45
CA GLU A 39 6.26 2.15 -0.57
C GLU A 39 6.15 3.03 -1.82
N ALA A 40 5.89 2.43 -2.98
CA ALA A 40 5.72 3.17 -4.23
C ALA A 40 4.52 4.13 -4.19
N ALA A 41 3.39 3.68 -3.65
CA ALA A 41 2.19 4.51 -3.52
C ALA A 41 2.42 5.67 -2.53
N LEU A 42 3.16 5.44 -1.44
CA LEU A 42 3.51 6.47 -0.47
C LEU A 42 4.47 7.52 -1.06
N GLU A 43 5.47 7.10 -1.84
CA GLU A 43 6.36 8.03 -2.56
C GLU A 43 5.55 8.91 -3.52
N TRP A 44 4.63 8.32 -4.28
CA TRP A 44 3.80 9.07 -5.21
C TRP A 44 2.85 10.03 -4.48
N LEU A 45 2.18 9.59 -3.41
CA LEU A 45 1.23 10.42 -2.67
C LEU A 45 1.92 11.65 -2.06
N ARG A 46 3.15 11.50 -1.58
CA ARG A 46 3.98 12.62 -1.09
C ARG A 46 4.30 13.69 -2.14
N LYS A 47 4.34 13.32 -3.43
CA LYS A 47 4.57 14.28 -4.53
C LYS A 47 3.29 14.98 -4.97
N ARG A 48 2.14 14.37 -4.71
CA ARG A 48 0.83 14.87 -5.14
C ARG A 48 0.17 15.80 -4.13
N LEU A 49 0.41 15.55 -2.84
CA LEU A 49 0.00 16.42 -1.73
C LEU A 49 0.95 17.59 -1.59
#